data_AF-A0A1I1HH01-F1
#
_entry.id   AF-A0A1I1HH01-F1
#
_cell.length_a   1.000
_cell.length_b   1.000
_cell.length_c   1.000
_cell.angle_alpha   90.00
_cell.angle_beta   90.00
_cell.angle_gamma   90.00
#
_symmetry.space_group_name_H-M   'P 1'
#
loop_
_entity.id
_entity.type
_entity.pdbx_description
1 polymer ?
#
loop_
_entity_poly.entity_id
_entity_poly.type
_entity_poly.pdbx_seq_one_letter_code
_entity_poly.pdbx_strand_id
1 'polypeptide(L)'
;MTNTPFIRIARIATAASLLFAACGSDKSISEHVALAAIKHYAAANPVYETANIDYGEVKFNQKSDTGLLEAYRALEKGGYVTLELLKERKRFLSKDSTFVYLIKLTDKSIPFVLEKTDKRARVKTIEYALDEDGGVHVEQTGKNRAKATVTLKKAETDFADFAPKGSGNNASFIKKTYSLRFNGETGWEVTK
;
A
#
# COMPACT_ATOMS: atom_id res chain seq x y z
N MET A 1 33.41 53.46 18.09
CA MET A 1 32.73 53.80 19.35
C MET A 1 31.22 53.83 19.06
N THR A 2 30.41 53.36 20.02
CA THR A 2 28.92 53.28 20.07
C THR A 2 28.27 52.23 19.15
N ASN A 3 27.85 51.05 19.64
CA ASN A 3 26.74 50.66 20.55
C ASN A 3 25.53 50.11 19.75
N THR A 4 25.33 48.79 19.86
CA THR A 4 24.09 47.97 20.02
C THR A 4 22.69 48.55 19.64
N PRO A 5 21.66 47.72 19.29
CA PRO A 5 21.40 46.38 19.84
C PRO A 5 20.86 45.29 18.89
N PHE A 6 21.04 44.06 19.38
CA PHE A 6 20.36 42.83 18.97
C PHE A 6 18.83 42.99 19.06
N ILE A 7 18.13 42.77 17.94
CA ILE A 7 16.68 42.56 17.93
C ILE A 7 16.44 41.05 17.78
N ARG A 8 16.07 40.41 18.89
CA ARG A 8 15.51 39.05 18.88
C ARG A 8 14.08 39.14 18.34
N ILE A 9 13.88 38.85 17.06
CA ILE A 9 12.54 38.68 16.48
C ILE A 9 12.08 37.26 16.83
N ALA A 10 11.26 37.16 17.88
CA ALA A 10 10.47 35.97 18.15
C ALA A 10 9.49 35.77 16.99
N ARG A 11 9.67 34.70 16.20
CA ARG A 11 8.69 34.28 15.20
C ARG A 11 7.51 33.68 15.93
N ILE A 12 6.45 34.47 16.03
CA ILE A 12 5.13 34.06 16.48
C ILE A 12 4.67 32.92 15.55
N ALA A 13 4.60 31.71 16.07
CA ALA A 13 3.95 30.59 15.42
C ALA A 13 2.43 30.83 15.51
N THR A 14 1.84 31.37 14.45
CA THR A 14 0.39 31.43 14.31
C THR A 14 -0.13 30.01 14.06
N ALA A 15 -0.42 29.30 15.15
CA ALA A 15 -1.22 28.08 15.09
C ALA A 15 -2.66 28.50 14.76
N ALA A 16 -3.07 28.32 13.50
CA ALA A 16 -4.46 28.42 13.10
C ALA A 16 -5.22 27.24 13.69
N SER A 17 -5.76 27.42 14.89
CA SER A 17 -6.67 26.47 15.53
C SER A 17 -7.98 26.43 14.74
N LEU A 18 -8.13 25.44 13.87
CA LEU A 18 -9.41 25.05 13.30
C LEU A 18 -10.28 24.45 14.44
N LEU A 19 -11.00 25.32 15.14
CA LEU A 19 -12.02 24.93 16.10
C LEU A 19 -13.23 24.40 15.33
N PHE A 20 -13.32 23.08 15.18
CA PHE A 20 -14.59 22.42 14.86
C PHE A 20 -15.48 22.45 16.11
N ALA A 21 -16.25 23.52 16.24
CA ALA A 21 -17.40 23.54 17.15
C ALA A 21 -18.51 22.66 16.56
N ALA A 22 -18.59 21.41 17.00
CA ALA A 22 -19.78 20.58 16.83
C ALA A 22 -20.41 20.35 18.22
N CYS A 23 -21.06 21.39 18.74
CA CYS A 23 -21.94 21.29 19.90
C CYS A 23 -23.37 21.09 19.38
N GLY A 24 -23.86 19.86 19.47
CA GLY A 24 -25.22 19.46 19.14
C GLY A 24 -25.45 18.06 19.71
N SER A 25 -26.49 17.91 20.53
CA SER A 25 -26.77 16.72 21.35
C SER A 25 -27.18 15.45 20.60
N ASP A 26 -27.04 15.43 19.26
CA ASP A 26 -27.09 14.23 18.45
C ASP A 26 -25.72 13.94 17.87
N LYS A 27 -25.11 12.86 18.35
CA LYS A 27 -23.88 12.25 17.80
C LYS A 27 -24.22 11.59 16.47
N SER A 28 -24.72 12.36 15.51
CA SER A 28 -24.95 11.92 14.15
C SER A 28 -23.63 11.96 13.38
N ILE A 29 -23.46 11.02 12.45
CA ILE A 29 -22.29 10.95 11.58
C ILE A 29 -22.73 11.16 10.14
N SER A 30 -22.15 12.15 9.48
CA SER A 30 -22.35 12.36 8.04
C SER A 30 -21.33 11.57 7.24
N GLU A 31 -21.61 11.36 5.95
CA GLU A 31 -20.69 10.71 5.01
C GLU A 31 -19.35 11.45 4.94
N HIS A 32 -19.36 12.79 4.93
CA HIS A 32 -18.15 13.60 4.94
C HIS A 32 -17.28 13.38 6.18
N VAL A 33 -17.91 13.34 7.38
CA VAL A 33 -17.20 13.10 8.65
C VAL A 33 -16.63 11.68 8.68
N ALA A 34 -17.41 10.69 8.23
CA ALA A 34 -16.92 9.31 8.12
C ALA A 34 -15.75 9.20 7.14
N LEU A 35 -15.87 9.82 5.96
CA LEU A 35 -14.82 9.81 4.93
C LEU A 35 -13.52 10.45 5.45
N ALA A 36 -13.61 11.58 6.15
CA ALA A 36 -12.44 12.24 6.74
C ALA A 36 -11.75 11.35 7.79
N ALA A 37 -12.51 10.71 8.68
CA ALA A 37 -11.98 9.79 9.67
C ALA A 37 -11.29 8.58 9.02
N ILE A 38 -11.90 8.01 7.97
CA ILE A 38 -11.34 6.88 7.21
C ILE A 38 -10.09 7.30 6.45
N LYS A 39 -10.09 8.46 5.79
CA LYS A 39 -8.92 8.98 5.06
C LYS A 39 -7.73 9.18 5.99
N HIS A 40 -7.95 9.78 7.16
CA HIS A 40 -6.92 9.91 8.19
C HIS A 40 -6.38 8.55 8.64
N TYR A 41 -7.27 7.59 8.92
CA TYR A 41 -6.87 6.24 9.32
C TYR A 41 -6.10 5.49 8.22
N ALA A 42 -6.56 5.58 6.96
CA ALA A 42 -5.98 4.88 5.81
C ALA A 42 -4.59 5.42 5.45
N ALA A 43 -4.31 6.70 5.70
CA ALA A 43 -2.97 7.27 5.52
C ALA A 43 -1.91 6.59 6.41
N ALA A 44 -2.29 6.22 7.65
CA ALA A 44 -1.43 5.48 8.57
C ALA A 44 -1.52 3.96 8.39
N ASN A 45 -2.59 3.46 7.77
CA ASN A 45 -2.89 2.04 7.60
C ASN A 45 -3.25 1.74 6.14
N PRO A 46 -2.27 1.84 5.21
CA PRO A 46 -2.51 1.58 3.80
C PRO A 46 -3.00 0.15 3.58
N VAL A 47 -3.90 -0.02 2.61
CA VAL A 47 -4.45 -1.32 2.24
C VAL A 47 -3.73 -1.79 0.98
N TYR A 48 -3.19 -3.00 1.02
CA TYR A 48 -2.46 -3.58 -0.09
C TYR A 48 -2.56 -5.12 -0.08
N GLU A 49 -2.39 -5.72 -1.25
CA GLU A 49 -2.11 -7.15 -1.38
C GLU A 49 -0.60 -7.40 -1.42
N THR A 50 -0.22 -8.60 -1.03
CA THR A 50 1.18 -9.00 -0.96
C THR A 50 1.43 -10.31 -1.64
N ALA A 51 2.63 -10.46 -2.19
CA ALA A 51 3.16 -11.72 -2.64
C ALA A 51 4.57 -11.95 -2.10
N ASN A 52 5.00 -13.20 -2.15
CA ASN A 52 6.38 -13.56 -1.87
C ASN A 52 7.13 -13.73 -3.20
N ILE A 53 8.32 -13.14 -3.28
CA ILE A 53 9.25 -13.32 -4.39
C ILE A 53 10.55 -13.90 -3.86
N ASP A 54 11.18 -14.77 -4.64
CA ASP A 54 12.47 -15.35 -4.30
C ASP A 54 13.61 -14.52 -4.92
N TYR A 55 14.73 -14.38 -4.21
CA TYR A 55 15.91 -13.68 -4.69
C TYR A 55 17.19 -14.39 -4.24
N GLY A 56 18.34 -13.98 -4.78
CA GLY A 56 19.58 -14.76 -4.71
C GLY A 56 19.67 -15.72 -5.89
N GLU A 57 20.21 -16.92 -5.69
CA GLU A 57 20.24 -17.94 -6.75
C GLU A 57 18.86 -18.59 -6.92
N VAL A 58 18.22 -18.32 -8.05
CA VAL A 58 16.90 -18.86 -8.40
C VAL A 58 17.00 -19.68 -9.67
N LYS A 59 16.46 -20.90 -9.61
CA LYS A 59 16.46 -21.85 -10.72
C LYS A 59 15.10 -21.82 -11.42
N PHE A 60 15.13 -21.70 -12.74
CA PHE A 60 13.96 -21.70 -13.61
C PHE A 60 14.01 -22.87 -14.59
N ASN A 61 12.87 -23.50 -14.80
CA ASN A 61 12.61 -24.42 -15.88
C ASN A 61 11.90 -23.70 -17.04
N GLN A 62 12.41 -23.87 -18.26
CA GLN A 62 11.94 -23.15 -19.45
C GLN A 62 10.46 -23.35 -19.76
N LYS A 63 9.86 -24.49 -19.37
CA LYS A 63 8.48 -24.81 -19.68
C LYS A 63 7.52 -24.49 -18.53
N SER A 64 7.87 -24.86 -17.30
CA SER A 64 6.97 -24.67 -16.16
C SER A 64 7.02 -23.24 -15.62
N ASP A 65 8.16 -22.56 -15.76
CA ASP A 65 8.40 -21.29 -15.07
C ASP A 65 8.46 -20.10 -16.04
N THR A 66 7.98 -20.26 -17.27
CA THR A 66 8.01 -19.22 -18.32
C THR A 66 7.40 -17.91 -17.82
N GLY A 67 6.18 -17.96 -17.28
CA GLY A 67 5.50 -16.76 -16.80
C GLY A 67 6.19 -16.11 -15.60
N LEU A 68 6.81 -16.91 -14.73
CA LEU A 68 7.58 -16.38 -13.59
C LEU A 68 8.86 -15.69 -14.07
N LEU A 69 9.58 -16.30 -15.03
CA LEU A 69 10.77 -15.71 -15.62
C LEU A 69 10.45 -14.43 -16.39
N GLU A 70 9.30 -14.38 -17.07
CA GLU A 70 8.80 -13.16 -17.74
C GLU A 70 8.51 -12.05 -16.73
N ALA A 71 7.88 -12.36 -15.60
CA ALA A 71 7.64 -11.39 -14.52
C ALA A 71 8.97 -10.80 -13.97
N TYR A 72 9.98 -11.64 -13.76
CA TYR A 72 11.31 -11.15 -13.35
C TYR A 72 12.00 -10.29 -14.42
N ARG A 73 11.85 -10.64 -15.70
CA ARG A 73 12.37 -9.81 -16.81
C ARG A 73 11.67 -8.46 -16.90
N ALA A 74 10.36 -8.41 -16.60
CA ALA A 74 9.62 -7.16 -16.52
C ALA A 74 10.16 -6.27 -15.38
N LEU A 75 10.39 -6.86 -14.20
CA LEU A 75 11.02 -6.16 -13.07
C LEU A 75 12.43 -5.66 -13.39
N GLU A 76 13.24 -6.45 -14.10
CA GLU A 76 14.59 -6.04 -14.53
C GLU A 76 14.53 -4.88 -15.52
N LYS A 77 13.66 -4.96 -16.52
CA LYS A 77 13.42 -3.85 -17.45
C LYS A 77 12.97 -2.57 -16.71
N GLY A 78 12.18 -2.74 -15.65
CA GLY A 78 11.76 -1.65 -14.75
C GLY A 78 12.86 -1.16 -13.79
N GLY A 79 14.01 -1.84 -13.72
CA GLY A 79 15.12 -1.51 -12.83
C GLY A 79 14.90 -1.88 -11.37
N TYR A 80 13.90 -2.73 -11.07
CA TYR A 80 13.58 -3.20 -9.70
C TYR A 80 14.46 -4.36 -9.25
N VAL A 81 14.91 -5.17 -10.21
CA VAL A 81 15.84 -6.28 -9.96
C VAL A 81 16.94 -6.29 -11.01
N THR A 82 18.02 -7.02 -10.74
CA THR A 82 18.99 -7.43 -11.77
C THR A 82 18.94 -8.93 -11.95
N LEU A 83 18.97 -9.43 -13.19
CA LEU A 83 19.05 -10.87 -13.49
C LEU A 83 20.42 -11.19 -14.10
N GLU A 84 21.26 -11.88 -13.34
CA GLU A 84 22.57 -12.34 -13.81
C GLU A 84 22.52 -13.85 -14.08
N LEU A 85 22.67 -14.28 -15.35
CA LEU A 85 22.66 -15.70 -15.69
C LEU A 85 23.95 -16.38 -15.20
N LEU A 86 23.83 -17.26 -14.20
CA LEU A 86 24.96 -18.02 -13.67
C LEU A 86 25.19 -19.33 -14.42
N LYS A 87 24.10 -20.02 -14.80
CA LYS A 87 24.19 -21.33 -15.43
C LYS A 87 23.03 -21.59 -16.37
N GLU A 88 23.34 -22.15 -17.54
CA GLU A 88 22.37 -22.70 -18.47
C GLU A 88 22.64 -24.19 -18.66
N ARG A 89 21.60 -25.02 -18.51
CA ARG A 89 21.66 -26.45 -18.81
C ARG A 89 20.58 -26.79 -19.82
N LYS A 90 21.01 -27.04 -21.06
CA LYS A 90 20.17 -27.63 -22.09
C LYS A 90 20.04 -29.14 -21.84
N ARG A 91 18.82 -29.67 -21.81
CA ARG A 91 18.61 -31.12 -21.83
C ARG A 91 18.81 -31.61 -23.27
N PHE A 92 19.84 -32.41 -23.49
CA PHE A 92 20.07 -33.07 -24.77
C PHE A 92 18.84 -33.96 -25.09
N LEU A 93 18.21 -33.76 -26.26
CA LEU A 93 16.95 -34.37 -26.72
C LEU A 93 15.62 -33.79 -26.21
N SER A 94 15.60 -32.75 -25.37
CA SER A 94 14.32 -32.07 -25.01
C SER A 94 14.38 -30.55 -25.18
N LYS A 95 13.24 -29.94 -25.51
CA LYS A 95 13.07 -28.47 -25.53
C LYS A 95 12.92 -27.87 -24.12
N ASP A 96 13.39 -28.57 -23.10
CA ASP A 96 13.22 -28.20 -21.69
C ASP A 96 14.57 -27.85 -21.08
N SER A 97 14.93 -26.57 -21.15
CA SER A 97 16.18 -26.05 -20.59
C SER A 97 15.97 -25.60 -19.15
N THR A 98 17.05 -25.57 -18.38
CA THR A 98 17.06 -25.02 -17.02
C THR A 98 18.06 -23.89 -16.94
N PHE A 99 17.67 -22.80 -16.29
CA PHE A 99 18.50 -21.62 -16.07
C PHE A 99 18.65 -21.39 -14.56
N VAL A 100 19.82 -20.93 -14.13
CA VAL A 100 20.04 -20.43 -12.77
C VAL A 100 20.45 -18.97 -12.90
N TYR A 101 19.65 -18.08 -12.33
CA TYR A 101 19.92 -16.65 -12.27
C TYR A 101 20.26 -16.24 -10.85
N LEU A 102 21.18 -15.29 -10.70
CA LEU A 102 21.34 -14.50 -9.49
C LEU A 102 20.46 -13.26 -9.59
N ILE A 103 19.41 -13.23 -8.79
CA ILE A 103 18.44 -12.13 -8.71
C ILE A 103 18.81 -11.24 -7.53
N LYS A 104 19.04 -9.95 -7.77
CA LYS A 104 19.30 -8.94 -6.72
C LYS A 104 18.20 -7.89 -6.76
N LEU A 105 17.66 -7.55 -5.60
CA LEU A 105 16.74 -6.41 -5.46
C LEU A 105 17.55 -5.10 -5.54
N THR A 106 17.07 -4.13 -6.30
CA THR A 106 17.69 -2.79 -6.37
C THR A 106 17.06 -1.84 -5.36
N ASP A 107 17.66 -0.66 -5.17
CA ASP A 107 17.11 0.39 -4.31
C ASP A 107 15.70 0.83 -4.75
N LYS A 108 15.38 0.70 -6.05
CA LYS A 108 14.05 1.04 -6.58
C LYS A 108 12.95 0.14 -6.03
N SER A 109 13.30 -1.04 -5.52
CA SER A 109 12.36 -1.99 -4.92
C SER A 109 12.02 -1.68 -3.45
N ILE A 110 12.80 -0.84 -2.77
CA ILE A 110 12.61 -0.50 -1.34
C ILE A 110 11.15 -0.14 -0.98
N PRO A 111 10.43 0.74 -1.72
CA PRO A 111 9.06 1.13 -1.33
C PRO A 111 8.03 0.00 -1.41
N PHE A 112 8.35 -1.09 -2.12
CA PHE A 112 7.48 -2.25 -2.32
C PHE A 112 7.81 -3.41 -1.39
N VAL A 113 9.03 -3.47 -0.84
CA VAL A 113 9.46 -4.55 0.06
C VAL A 113 9.01 -4.26 1.48
N LEU A 114 8.17 -5.15 2.03
CA LEU A 114 7.68 -5.08 3.41
C LEU A 114 8.65 -5.76 4.37
N GLU A 115 9.10 -6.96 3.99
CA GLU A 115 9.98 -7.81 4.80
C GLU A 115 10.91 -8.59 3.87
N LYS A 116 12.11 -8.92 4.37
CA LYS A 116 13.05 -9.80 3.66
C LYS A 116 13.68 -10.83 4.60
N THR A 117 13.87 -12.02 4.07
CA THR A 117 14.76 -13.08 4.59
C THR A 117 15.90 -13.28 3.59
N ASP A 118 16.87 -14.13 3.89
CA ASP A 118 18.06 -14.32 3.03
C ASP A 118 17.76 -14.68 1.55
N LYS A 119 16.58 -15.27 1.27
CA LYS A 119 16.21 -15.75 -0.07
C LYS A 119 14.85 -15.30 -0.56
N ARG A 120 14.10 -14.55 0.25
CA ARG A 120 12.71 -14.21 -0.06
C ARG A 120 12.35 -12.82 0.43
N ALA A 121 11.59 -12.09 -0.38
CA ALA A 121 11.01 -10.82 -0.01
C ALA A 121 9.48 -10.89 -0.07
N ARG A 122 8.82 -10.30 0.92
CA ARG A 122 7.38 -10.05 0.90
C ARG A 122 7.16 -8.66 0.32
N VAL A 123 6.51 -8.59 -0.83
CA VAL A 123 6.33 -7.35 -1.61
C VAL A 123 4.87 -6.97 -1.74
N LYS A 124 4.60 -5.66 -1.89
CA LYS A 124 3.29 -5.14 -2.28
C LYS A 124 3.06 -5.35 -3.76
N THR A 125 1.96 -6.02 -4.13
CA THR A 125 1.60 -6.28 -5.53
C THR A 125 0.49 -5.37 -6.04
N ILE A 126 -0.40 -4.96 -5.13
CA ILE A 126 -1.54 -4.10 -5.40
C ILE A 126 -1.67 -3.15 -4.22
N GLU A 127 -1.82 -1.85 -4.48
CA GLU A 127 -2.20 -0.85 -3.49
C GLU A 127 -3.64 -0.40 -3.71
N TYR A 128 -4.34 -0.06 -2.64
CA TYR A 128 -5.73 0.37 -2.67
C TYR A 128 -5.86 1.82 -2.20
N ALA A 129 -6.36 2.68 -3.06
CA ALA A 129 -6.61 4.09 -2.77
C ALA A 129 -8.10 4.34 -2.55
N LEU A 130 -8.41 5.24 -1.62
CA LEU A 130 -9.79 5.64 -1.35
C LEU A 130 -10.40 6.34 -2.57
N ASP A 131 -11.57 5.89 -2.99
CA ASP A 131 -12.33 6.57 -4.04
C ASP A 131 -13.13 7.73 -3.43
N GLU A 132 -12.59 8.94 -3.48
CA GLU A 132 -13.24 10.13 -2.92
C GLU A 132 -14.55 10.49 -3.65
N ASP A 133 -14.67 10.08 -4.92
CA ASP A 133 -15.85 10.33 -5.74
C ASP A 133 -16.91 9.21 -5.61
N GLY A 134 -16.51 8.03 -5.13
CA GLY A 134 -17.33 6.81 -5.11
C GLY A 134 -18.43 6.77 -4.04
N GLY A 135 -18.56 7.85 -3.24
CA GLY A 135 -19.49 7.95 -2.12
C GLY A 135 -19.12 7.07 -0.93
N VAL A 136 -19.65 7.40 0.25
CA VAL A 136 -19.49 6.60 1.48
C VAL A 136 -20.85 6.22 2.00
N HIS A 137 -21.10 4.92 2.15
CA HIS A 137 -22.34 4.48 2.79
C HIS A 137 -22.14 4.39 4.31
N VAL A 138 -22.83 5.24 5.06
CA VAL A 138 -22.75 5.27 6.53
C VAL A 138 -24.00 4.69 7.15
N GLU A 139 -23.81 3.73 8.05
CA GLU A 139 -24.85 3.13 8.89
C GLU A 139 -24.54 3.44 10.36
N GLN A 140 -25.35 4.27 10.99
CA GLN A 140 -25.23 4.52 12.43
C GLN A 140 -25.85 3.35 13.22
N THR A 141 -25.00 2.57 13.87
CA THR A 141 -25.40 1.35 14.60
C THR A 141 -25.67 1.60 16.09
N GLY A 142 -25.43 2.83 16.58
CA GLY A 142 -25.80 3.24 17.93
C GLY A 142 -25.46 4.71 18.22
N LYS A 143 -25.63 5.13 19.47
CA LYS A 143 -25.42 6.52 19.90
C LYS A 143 -23.98 7.04 19.68
N ASN A 144 -22.99 6.16 19.62
CA ASN A 144 -21.58 6.52 19.44
C ASN A 144 -20.83 5.52 18.58
N ARG A 145 -21.54 4.74 17.76
CA ARG A 145 -20.99 3.70 16.89
C ARG A 145 -21.61 3.80 15.51
N ALA A 146 -20.79 3.60 14.49
CA ALA A 146 -21.21 3.59 13.10
C ALA A 146 -20.37 2.60 12.30
N LYS A 147 -20.87 2.20 11.14
CA LYS A 147 -20.12 1.50 10.11
C LYS A 147 -20.13 2.37 8.88
N ALA A 148 -18.99 2.49 8.21
CA ALA A 148 -18.88 3.18 6.95
C ALA A 148 -18.27 2.26 5.91
N THR A 149 -18.97 2.07 4.80
CA THR A 149 -18.48 1.28 3.67
C THR A 149 -18.00 2.22 2.58
N VAL A 150 -16.72 2.08 2.23
CA VAL A 150 -16.07 2.87 1.19
C VAL A 150 -15.65 1.99 0.02
N THR A 151 -15.54 2.60 -1.14
CA THR A 151 -14.92 1.99 -2.31
C THR A 151 -13.42 2.31 -2.31
N LEU A 152 -12.60 1.29 -2.53
CA LEU A 152 -11.16 1.44 -2.72
C LEU A 152 -10.80 1.02 -4.15
N LYS A 153 -10.17 1.92 -4.90
CA LYS A 153 -9.67 1.67 -6.26
C LYS A 153 -8.37 0.89 -6.21
N LYS A 154 -8.28 -0.11 -7.07
CA LYS A 154 -7.11 -0.96 -7.26
C LYS A 154 -6.05 -0.21 -8.07
N ALA A 155 -4.82 -0.17 -7.56
CA ALA A 155 -3.64 0.31 -8.27
C ALA A 155 -2.58 -0.80 -8.29
N GLU A 156 -2.25 -1.29 -9.49
CA GLU A 156 -1.23 -2.32 -9.68
C GLU A 156 0.17 -1.73 -9.45
N THR A 157 1.02 -2.45 -8.72
CA THR A 157 2.43 -2.11 -8.59
C THR A 157 3.24 -2.80 -9.68
N ASP A 158 4.52 -2.46 -9.81
CA ASP A 158 5.44 -3.18 -10.69
C ASP A 158 5.59 -4.68 -10.33
N PHE A 159 5.15 -5.09 -9.14
CA PHE A 159 5.14 -6.48 -8.68
C PHE A 159 3.79 -7.20 -8.90
N ALA A 160 2.84 -6.59 -9.61
CA ALA A 160 1.50 -7.14 -9.81
C ALA A 160 1.48 -8.56 -10.42
N ASP A 161 2.45 -8.89 -11.28
CA ASP A 161 2.57 -10.21 -11.90
C ASP A 161 2.81 -11.36 -10.88
N PHE A 162 3.25 -11.03 -9.67
CA PHE A 162 3.45 -11.98 -8.57
C PHE A 162 2.21 -12.14 -7.69
N ALA A 163 1.15 -11.36 -7.91
CA ALA A 163 -0.07 -11.45 -7.12
C ALA A 163 -0.67 -12.87 -7.20
N PRO A 164 -1.27 -13.38 -6.10
CA PRO A 164 -1.93 -14.68 -6.12
C PRO A 164 -2.97 -14.76 -7.25
N LYS A 165 -2.84 -15.76 -8.12
CA LYS A 165 -3.81 -15.99 -9.18
C LYS A 165 -5.18 -16.28 -8.56
N GLY A 166 -6.17 -15.45 -8.91
CA GLY A 166 -7.54 -15.61 -8.41
C GLY A 166 -7.84 -14.93 -7.07
N SER A 167 -6.93 -14.15 -6.47
CA SER A 167 -7.33 -13.21 -5.41
C SER A 167 -8.17 -12.08 -6.03
N GLY A 168 -9.47 -12.04 -5.73
CA GLY A 168 -10.23 -10.79 -5.77
C GLY A 168 -10.37 -10.08 -7.12
N ASN A 169 -10.88 -10.81 -8.11
CA ASN A 169 -11.82 -10.35 -9.15
C ASN A 169 -11.31 -9.46 -10.31
N ASN A 170 -11.92 -9.68 -11.49
CA ASN A 170 -11.90 -8.81 -12.67
C ASN A 170 -12.54 -7.43 -12.40
N ALA A 171 -12.36 -6.87 -11.21
CA ALA A 171 -12.91 -5.62 -10.75
C ALA A 171 -11.74 -4.68 -10.41
N SER A 172 -11.87 -3.43 -10.83
CA SER A 172 -10.89 -2.37 -10.56
C SER A 172 -11.03 -1.79 -9.14
N PHE A 173 -11.83 -2.39 -8.27
CA PHE A 173 -12.12 -1.88 -6.93
C PHE A 173 -12.54 -2.97 -5.94
N ILE A 174 -12.44 -2.66 -4.65
CA ILE A 174 -13.04 -3.42 -3.55
C ILE A 174 -13.93 -2.50 -2.70
N LYS A 175 -14.89 -3.09 -1.98
CA LYS A 175 -15.62 -2.38 -0.92
C LYS A 175 -15.07 -2.81 0.44
N LYS A 176 -14.80 -1.84 1.31
CA LYS A 176 -14.30 -2.09 2.67
C LYS A 176 -15.14 -1.35 3.70
N THR A 177 -15.58 -2.07 4.72
CA THR A 177 -16.36 -1.51 5.82
C THR A 177 -15.44 -1.25 7.01
N TYR A 178 -15.49 -0.03 7.53
CA TYR A 178 -14.78 0.43 8.72
C TYR A 178 -15.76 0.61 9.87
N SER A 179 -15.39 0.16 11.06
CA SER A 179 -16.11 0.46 12.29
C SER A 179 -15.62 1.79 12.84
N LEU A 180 -16.55 2.69 13.18
CA LEU A 180 -16.25 3.99 13.77
C LEU A 180 -16.86 4.12 15.15
N ARG A 181 -16.14 4.83 16.03
CA ARG A 181 -16.61 5.17 17.37
C ARG A 181 -16.42 6.65 17.62
N PHE A 182 -17.39 7.28 18.26
CA PHE A 182 -17.28 8.67 18.68
C PHE A 182 -16.53 8.77 20.02
N ASN A 183 -15.46 9.56 20.01
CA ASN A 183 -14.68 9.99 21.15
C ASN A 183 -14.99 11.48 21.43
N GLY A 184 -15.19 11.84 22.70
CA GLY A 184 -15.57 13.20 23.10
C GLY A 184 -14.47 14.25 22.88
N GLU A 185 -13.21 13.83 22.80
CA GLU A 185 -12.06 14.72 22.62
C GLU A 185 -11.63 14.80 21.15
N THR A 186 -11.59 13.65 20.45
CA THR A 186 -11.03 13.54 19.09
C THR A 186 -12.10 13.42 17.98
N GLY A 187 -13.37 13.27 18.34
CA GLY A 187 -14.46 13.09 17.38
C GLY A 187 -14.63 11.64 16.93
N TRP A 188 -15.13 11.43 15.71
CA TRP A 188 -15.32 10.08 15.16
C TRP A 188 -13.99 9.50 14.66
N GLU A 189 -13.64 8.30 15.13
CA GLU A 189 -12.40 7.61 14.75
C GLU A 189 -12.67 6.16 14.33
N VAL A 190 -11.83 5.64 13.44
CA VAL A 190 -11.87 4.22 13.05
C VAL A 190 -11.34 3.35 14.18
N THR A 191 -12.12 2.36 14.59
CA THR A 191 -11.71 1.36 15.58
C THR A 191 -11.30 0.06 14.90
N LYS A 192 -10.18 -0.51 15.35
CA LYS A 192 -9.68 -1.82 14.88
C LYS A 192 -10.57 -2.97 15.32
#